data_AF-A0A415DUJ7-F1
#
_entry.id   AF-A0A415DUJ7-F1
#
_cell.length_a   1.000
_cell.length_b   1.000
_cell.length_c   1.000
_cell.angle_alpha   90.00
_cell.angle_beta   90.00
_cell.angle_gamma   90.00
#
_symmetry.space_group_name_H-M   'P 1'
#
loop_
_entity.id
_entity.type
_entity.pdbx_description
1 polymer ?
#
loop_
_entity_poly.entity_id
_entity_poly.type
_entity_poly.pdbx_seq_one_letter_code
_entity_poly.pdbx_strand_id
1 'polypeptide(L)'
;MKKLGTVIRYECVTSFKYIWVFYICVFAAISVISAIIYISTGDMEKIGTNGLELNSMIYVGILGVFGFKEDFKMLIQNGFTRKYIFLATLSLFAFTSAIMAAVDTIVGNALHAVASGYFSLFGGLYGYEHSFFLNWLWLFLAYMLVCCLLYLSILIINKIGKVASIYLAIGLGLTVVLIIPALLKFVLPEDFAEAAITFAVKAIGFVAEGAVNFLYPIMSLLLIAGILSIGSYLIIRRTELKV
;
A
#
# COMPACT_ATOMS: atom_id res chain seq x y z
N MET A 1 0.55 5.47 29.80
CA MET A 1 -0.04 4.45 28.90
C MET A 1 -1.52 4.65 28.59
N LYS A 2 -2.37 5.11 29.53
CA LYS A 2 -3.82 5.33 29.25
C LYS A 2 -4.11 6.30 28.09
N LYS A 3 -3.39 7.42 27.97
CA LYS A 3 -3.61 8.42 26.90
C LYS A 3 -3.32 7.90 25.47
N LEU A 4 -2.29 7.07 25.30
CA LEU A 4 -1.93 6.50 23.99
C LEU A 4 -3.00 5.51 23.49
N GLY A 5 -3.43 4.60 24.37
CA GLY A 5 -4.49 3.65 24.03
C GLY A 5 -5.81 4.32 23.67
N THR A 6 -6.12 5.46 24.30
CA THR A 6 -7.31 6.25 23.94
C THR A 6 -7.20 6.89 22.56
N VAL A 7 -6.04 7.45 22.18
CA VAL A 7 -5.82 8.02 20.84
C VAL A 7 -5.91 6.94 19.77
N ILE A 8 -5.21 5.82 19.96
CA ILE A 8 -5.26 4.68 19.01
C ILE A 8 -6.69 4.19 18.86
N ARG A 9 -7.43 4.02 19.96
CA ARG A 9 -8.82 3.59 19.90
C ARG A 9 -9.69 4.61 19.17
N TYR A 10 -9.50 5.90 19.41
CA TYR A 10 -10.25 6.96 18.73
C TYR A 10 -10.01 6.96 17.22
N GLU A 11 -8.74 6.93 16.80
CA GLU A 11 -8.38 6.89 15.38
C GLU A 11 -8.91 5.62 14.70
N CYS A 12 -8.74 4.45 15.32
CA CYS A 12 -9.24 3.19 14.76
C CYS A 12 -10.77 3.14 14.66
N VAL A 13 -11.51 3.61 15.68
CA VAL A 13 -12.98 3.64 15.66
C VAL A 13 -13.50 4.60 14.59
N THR A 14 -12.85 5.75 14.43
CA THR A 14 -13.24 6.72 13.41
C THR A 14 -12.95 6.19 12.00
N SER A 15 -11.75 5.62 11.79
CA SER A 15 -11.37 4.99 10.53
C SER A 15 -12.28 3.83 10.15
N PHE A 16 -12.76 3.06 11.11
CA PHE A 16 -13.69 1.96 10.85
C PHE A 16 -14.94 2.44 10.10
N LYS A 17 -15.53 3.58 10.51
CA LYS A 17 -16.69 4.16 9.81
C LYS A 17 -16.37 4.53 8.36
N TYR A 18 -15.20 5.11 8.11
CA TYR A 18 -14.79 5.52 6.76
C TYR A 18 -14.51 4.33 5.83
N ILE A 19 -13.96 3.24 6.37
CA ILE A 19 -13.76 1.99 5.62
C ILE A 19 -15.11 1.47 5.07
N TRP A 20 -16.17 1.47 5.89
CA TRP A 20 -17.50 1.06 5.42
C TRP A 20 -18.05 1.95 4.31
N VAL A 21 -17.95 3.26 4.47
CA VAL A 21 -18.39 4.21 3.45
C VAL A 21 -17.63 3.99 2.14
N PHE A 22 -16.31 3.76 2.22
CA PHE A 22 -15.48 3.45 1.06
C PHE A 22 -16.00 2.22 0.31
N TYR A 23 -16.21 1.09 0.99
CA TYR A 23 -16.67 -0.13 0.33
C TYR A 23 -18.06 0.02 -0.27
N ILE A 24 -19.00 0.70 0.42
CA ILE A 24 -20.34 0.96 -0.13
C ILE A 24 -20.24 1.73 -1.46
N CYS A 25 -19.41 2.78 -1.51
CA CYS A 25 -19.21 3.56 -2.73
C CYS A 25 -18.56 2.72 -3.85
N VAL A 26 -17.54 1.92 -3.53
CA VAL A 26 -16.85 1.06 -4.50
C VAL A 26 -17.80 0.01 -5.08
N PHE A 27 -18.56 -0.69 -4.22
CA PHE A 27 -19.53 -1.68 -4.69
C PHE A 27 -20.65 -1.05 -5.49
N ALA A 28 -21.16 0.12 -5.10
CA ALA A 28 -22.16 0.84 -5.88
C ALA A 28 -21.64 1.17 -7.29
N ALA A 29 -20.39 1.65 -7.39
CA ALA A 29 -19.76 1.92 -8.69
C ALA A 29 -19.59 0.65 -9.53
N ILE A 30 -19.11 -0.45 -8.93
CA ILE A 30 -18.96 -1.74 -9.61
C ILE A 30 -20.34 -2.22 -10.11
N SER A 31 -21.38 -2.19 -9.28
CA SER A 31 -22.72 -2.63 -9.67
C SER A 31 -23.30 -1.81 -10.82
N VAL A 32 -23.12 -0.49 -10.82
CA VAL A 32 -23.57 0.38 -11.93
C VAL A 32 -22.83 0.03 -13.23
N ILE A 33 -21.51 -0.14 -13.17
CA ILE A 33 -20.70 -0.51 -14.34
C ILE A 33 -21.12 -1.88 -14.87
N SER A 34 -21.27 -2.87 -14.00
CA SER A 34 -21.74 -4.21 -14.37
C SER A 34 -23.13 -4.18 -15.01
N ALA A 35 -24.06 -3.36 -14.50
CA ALA A 35 -25.39 -3.20 -15.08
C ALA A 35 -25.34 -2.59 -16.49
N ILE A 36 -24.50 -1.58 -16.71
CA ILE A 36 -24.31 -0.97 -18.04
C ILE A 36 -23.74 -1.99 -19.03
N ILE A 37 -22.73 -2.78 -18.61
CA ILE A 37 -22.11 -3.81 -19.47
C ILE A 37 -23.13 -4.90 -19.81
N TYR A 38 -23.91 -5.36 -18.82
CA TYR A 38 -24.95 -6.37 -19.03
C TYR A 38 -26.01 -5.90 -20.03
N ILE A 39 -26.52 -4.68 -19.88
CA ILE A 39 -27.48 -4.09 -20.82
C ILE A 39 -26.88 -3.98 -22.23
N SER A 40 -25.60 -3.61 -22.35
CA SER A 40 -24.94 -3.36 -23.63
C SER A 40 -24.51 -4.62 -24.38
N THR A 41 -24.14 -5.68 -23.64
CA THR A 41 -23.49 -6.87 -24.21
C THR A 41 -24.38 -8.12 -24.14
N GLY A 42 -25.38 -8.15 -23.26
CA GLY A 42 -26.26 -9.30 -23.05
C GLY A 42 -25.58 -10.55 -22.46
N ASP A 43 -24.28 -10.45 -22.14
CA ASP A 43 -23.45 -11.57 -21.74
C ASP A 43 -22.70 -11.24 -20.43
N MET A 44 -22.83 -12.13 -19.43
CA MET A 44 -22.26 -11.95 -18.10
C MET A 44 -20.77 -12.29 -18.06
N GLU A 45 -20.26 -13.08 -19.02
CA GLU A 45 -18.87 -13.54 -19.02
C GLU A 45 -17.86 -12.43 -19.34
N LYS A 46 -18.29 -11.35 -20.01
CA LYS A 46 -17.42 -10.21 -20.35
C LYS A 46 -17.28 -9.17 -19.23
N ILE A 47 -17.88 -9.41 -18.06
CA ILE A 47 -17.72 -8.54 -16.89
C ILE A 47 -16.39 -8.87 -16.20
N GLY A 48 -15.29 -8.53 -16.87
CA GLY A 48 -13.94 -8.59 -16.32
C GLY A 48 -13.65 -7.34 -15.51
N THR A 49 -14.03 -7.31 -14.24
CA THR A 49 -13.64 -6.21 -13.35
C THR A 49 -12.31 -6.58 -12.68
N ASN A 50 -11.32 -5.72 -12.75
CA ASN A 50 -10.12 -5.78 -11.92
C ASN A 50 -9.91 -4.38 -11.34
N GLY A 51 -9.54 -4.28 -10.06
CA GLY A 51 -9.19 -3.00 -9.46
C GLY A 51 -9.73 -2.74 -8.06
N LEU A 52 -10.41 -3.70 -7.41
CA LEU A 52 -10.82 -3.54 -6.01
C LEU A 52 -9.60 -3.24 -5.12
N GLU A 53 -8.57 -4.08 -5.19
CA GLU A 53 -7.37 -3.94 -4.36
C GLU A 53 -6.56 -2.69 -4.73
N LEU A 54 -6.65 -2.23 -5.98
CA LEU A 54 -6.02 -0.97 -6.42
C LEU A 54 -6.75 0.25 -5.85
N ASN A 55 -8.08 0.23 -5.81
CA ASN A 55 -8.87 1.28 -5.14
C ASN A 55 -8.54 1.33 -3.64
N SER A 56 -8.45 0.16 -2.99
CA SER A 56 -8.04 0.05 -1.59
C SER A 56 -6.63 0.59 -1.37
N MET A 57 -5.70 0.28 -2.28
CA MET A 57 -4.33 0.81 -2.25
C MET A 57 -4.28 2.35 -2.34
N ILE A 58 -5.11 2.94 -3.20
CA ILE A 58 -5.24 4.40 -3.29
C ILE A 58 -5.79 4.99 -1.99
N TYR A 59 -6.85 4.38 -1.44
CA TYR A 59 -7.47 4.84 -0.19
C TYR A 59 -6.50 4.83 1.00
N VAL A 60 -5.80 3.71 1.22
CA VAL A 60 -4.80 3.64 2.30
C VAL A 60 -3.63 4.59 2.06
N GLY A 61 -3.29 4.83 0.78
CA GLY A 61 -2.31 5.83 0.41
C GLY A 61 -2.71 7.26 0.77
N ILE A 62 -3.99 7.61 0.55
CA ILE A 62 -4.55 8.90 0.97
C ILE A 62 -4.44 9.04 2.49
N LEU A 63 -4.82 8.01 3.27
CA LEU A 63 -4.64 8.01 4.73
C LEU A 63 -3.18 8.23 5.15
N GLY A 64 -2.24 7.59 4.44
CA GLY A 64 -0.80 7.82 4.64
C GLY A 64 -0.39 9.28 4.48
N VAL A 65 -0.96 10.00 3.52
CA VAL A 65 -0.66 11.44 3.31
C VAL A 65 -1.30 12.32 4.38
N PHE A 66 -2.56 12.05 4.75
CA PHE A 66 -3.31 12.90 5.68
C PHE A 66 -2.88 12.74 7.14
N GLY A 67 -2.36 11.57 7.53
CA GLY A 67 -1.89 11.32 8.90
C GLY A 67 -0.81 12.29 9.39
N PHE A 68 -0.05 12.92 8.49
CA PHE A 68 0.89 13.99 8.88
C PHE A 68 0.31 15.41 8.84
N LYS A 69 -0.64 15.71 7.96
CA LYS A 69 -1.12 17.10 7.81
C LYS A 69 -2.07 17.53 8.91
N GLU A 70 -3.00 16.66 9.29
CA GLU A 70 -4.09 16.98 10.21
C GLU A 70 -3.83 16.36 11.59
N ASP A 71 -3.68 15.04 11.66
CA ASP A 71 -3.57 14.31 12.93
C ASP A 71 -2.30 14.70 13.69
N PHE A 72 -1.16 14.81 13.01
CA PHE A 72 0.10 15.22 13.66
C PHE A 72 0.01 16.61 14.31
N LYS A 73 -0.59 17.59 13.62
CA LYS A 73 -0.72 18.96 14.15
C LYS A 73 -1.68 18.99 15.34
N MET A 74 -2.82 18.31 15.22
CA MET A 74 -3.82 18.22 16.28
C MET A 74 -3.26 17.54 17.53
N LEU A 75 -2.55 16.42 17.37
CA LEU A 75 -1.98 15.68 18.51
C LEU A 75 -0.84 16.44 19.19
N ILE A 76 -0.01 17.17 18.44
CA ILE A 76 1.01 18.03 19.03
C ILE A 76 0.38 19.15 19.87
N GLN A 77 -0.68 19.80 19.36
CA GLN A 77 -1.39 20.86 20.10
C GLN A 77 -2.02 20.32 21.40
N ASN A 78 -2.46 19.06 21.39
CA ASN A 78 -2.98 18.36 22.56
C ASN A 78 -1.87 17.86 23.53
N GLY A 79 -0.61 18.24 23.32
CA GLY A 79 0.52 17.95 24.22
C GLY A 79 1.06 16.52 24.13
N PHE A 80 0.76 15.79 23.05
CA PHE A 80 1.33 14.45 22.83
C PHE A 80 2.79 14.53 22.38
N THR A 81 3.60 13.57 22.84
CA THR A 81 5.00 13.47 22.38
C THR A 81 5.06 12.90 20.97
N ARG A 82 6.07 13.34 20.20
CA ARG A 82 6.28 12.89 18.81
C ARG A 82 6.42 11.36 18.67
N LYS A 83 6.99 10.70 19.68
CA LYS A 83 7.09 9.23 19.75
C LYS A 83 5.70 8.58 19.81
N TYR A 84 4.80 9.13 20.62
CA TYR A 84 3.43 8.62 20.76
C TYR A 84 2.60 8.88 19.52
N ILE A 85 2.78 10.03 18.87
CA ILE A 85 2.09 10.36 17.62
C ILE A 85 2.50 9.38 16.53
N PHE A 86 3.80 9.16 16.34
CA PHE A 86 4.29 8.20 15.35
C PHE A 86 3.77 6.78 15.61
N LEU A 87 3.78 6.33 16.86
CA LEU A 87 3.28 5.01 17.23
C LEU A 87 1.76 4.89 17.03
N ALA A 88 0.99 5.96 17.28
CA ALA A 88 -0.44 6.01 17.00
C ALA A 88 -0.70 5.91 15.49
N THR A 89 0.00 6.71 14.67
CA THR A 89 -0.10 6.67 13.21
C THR A 89 0.27 5.30 12.63
N LEU A 90 1.34 4.66 13.13
CA LEU A 90 1.72 3.31 12.71
C LEU A 90 0.64 2.28 13.08
N SER A 91 0.03 2.43 14.26
CA SER A 91 -1.06 1.54 14.71
C SER A 91 -2.31 1.72 13.84
N LEU A 92 -2.61 2.97 13.44
CA LEU A 92 -3.71 3.28 12.54
C LEU A 92 -3.50 2.67 11.15
N PHE A 93 -2.28 2.77 10.61
CA PHE A 93 -1.92 2.12 9.34
C PHE A 93 -2.08 0.61 9.44
N ALA A 94 -1.55 0.00 10.50
CA ALA A 94 -1.65 -1.45 10.71
C ALA A 94 -3.12 -1.89 10.81
N PHE A 95 -3.93 -1.18 11.58
CA PHE A 95 -5.35 -1.49 11.74
C PHE A 95 -6.13 -1.38 10.43
N THR A 96 -5.97 -0.26 9.72
CA THR A 96 -6.71 -0.02 8.47
C THR A 96 -6.29 -1.00 7.39
N SER A 97 -4.99 -1.19 7.18
CA SER A 97 -4.46 -2.14 6.20
C SER A 97 -4.91 -3.57 6.50
N ALA A 98 -4.96 -3.98 7.77
CA ALA A 98 -5.37 -5.34 8.15
C ALA A 98 -6.85 -5.61 7.84
N ILE A 99 -7.72 -4.65 8.15
CA ILE A 99 -9.17 -4.77 7.88
C ILE A 99 -9.43 -4.74 6.37
N MET A 100 -8.84 -3.79 5.65
CA MET A 100 -9.06 -3.68 4.20
C MET A 100 -8.51 -4.88 3.46
N ALA A 101 -7.31 -5.38 3.82
CA ALA A 101 -6.78 -6.60 3.24
C ALA A 101 -7.70 -7.81 3.52
N ALA A 102 -8.32 -7.89 4.70
CA ALA A 102 -9.23 -8.98 5.03
C ALA A 102 -10.50 -8.93 4.18
N VAL A 103 -11.10 -7.75 4.05
CA VAL A 103 -12.28 -7.55 3.19
C VAL A 103 -11.94 -7.85 1.74
N ASP A 104 -10.82 -7.33 1.23
CA ASP A 104 -10.42 -7.51 -0.17
C ASP A 104 -10.07 -8.96 -0.50
N THR A 105 -9.49 -9.70 0.45
CA THR A 105 -9.22 -11.13 0.27
C THR A 105 -10.53 -11.93 0.16
N ILE A 106 -11.50 -11.64 1.04
CA ILE A 106 -12.80 -12.33 1.04
C ILE A 106 -13.59 -11.97 -0.22
N VAL A 107 -13.70 -10.67 -0.51
CA VAL A 107 -14.46 -10.15 -1.64
C VAL A 107 -13.81 -10.54 -2.95
N GLY A 108 -12.49 -10.42 -3.07
CA GLY A 108 -11.75 -10.77 -4.29
C GLY A 108 -11.91 -12.24 -4.66
N ASN A 109 -11.86 -13.14 -3.67
CA ASN A 109 -12.09 -14.56 -3.90
C ASN A 109 -13.56 -14.88 -4.19
N ALA A 110 -14.51 -14.19 -3.53
CA ALA A 110 -15.94 -14.34 -3.82
C ALA A 110 -16.31 -13.83 -5.23
N LEU A 111 -15.74 -12.70 -5.65
CA LEU A 111 -15.95 -12.14 -6.99
C LEU A 111 -15.36 -13.04 -8.06
N HIS A 112 -14.18 -13.64 -7.83
CA HIS A 112 -13.62 -14.62 -8.76
C HIS A 112 -14.51 -15.86 -8.94
N ALA A 113 -15.16 -16.32 -7.85
CA ALA A 113 -16.08 -17.46 -7.92
C ALA A 113 -17.39 -17.15 -8.68
N VAL A 114 -17.82 -15.89 -8.68
CA VAL A 114 -19.08 -15.46 -9.33
C VAL A 114 -18.86 -14.96 -10.76
N ALA A 115 -17.74 -14.29 -11.01
CA ALA A 115 -17.36 -13.73 -12.29
C ALA A 115 -15.99 -14.30 -12.70
N SER A 116 -16.01 -15.24 -13.65
CA SER A 116 -14.80 -15.88 -14.20
C SER A 116 -13.79 -14.90 -14.81
N GLY A 117 -14.23 -13.69 -15.18
CA GLY A 117 -13.38 -12.60 -15.66
C GLY A 117 -12.73 -11.73 -14.58
N TYR A 118 -13.05 -11.91 -13.29
CA TYR A 118 -12.43 -11.14 -12.20
C TYR A 118 -11.06 -11.71 -11.83
N PHE A 119 -10.03 -10.86 -11.83
CA PHE A 119 -8.69 -11.20 -11.38
C PHE A 119 -8.30 -10.33 -10.18
N SER A 120 -8.02 -10.94 -9.03
CA SER A 120 -7.38 -10.28 -7.89
C SER A 120 -5.90 -10.06 -8.17
N LEU A 121 -5.29 -9.05 -7.55
CA LEU A 121 -3.87 -8.74 -7.68
C LEU A 121 -3.02 -9.91 -7.22
N PHE A 122 -3.37 -10.52 -6.08
CA PHE A 122 -2.66 -11.70 -5.59
C PHE A 122 -2.87 -12.93 -6.48
N GLY A 123 -4.13 -13.18 -6.89
CA GLY A 123 -4.47 -14.32 -7.76
C GLY A 123 -3.91 -14.18 -9.18
N GLY A 124 -3.75 -12.96 -9.68
CA GLY A 124 -3.10 -12.68 -10.96
C GLY A 124 -1.58 -12.83 -10.93
N LEU A 125 -0.95 -12.61 -9.78
CA LEU A 125 0.51 -12.74 -9.63
C LEU A 125 0.93 -14.17 -9.28
N TYR A 126 0.23 -14.82 -8.35
CA TYR A 126 0.65 -16.10 -7.78
C TYR A 126 -0.32 -17.24 -8.06
N GLY A 127 -1.51 -16.97 -8.59
CA GLY A 127 -2.58 -17.98 -8.76
C GLY A 127 -3.48 -18.10 -7.53
N TYR A 128 -4.62 -18.78 -7.71
CA TYR A 128 -5.67 -18.91 -6.69
C TYR A 128 -5.59 -20.20 -5.86
N GLU A 129 -4.64 -21.09 -6.11
CA GLU A 129 -4.50 -22.38 -5.41
C GLU A 129 -3.89 -22.26 -4.00
N HIS A 130 -3.56 -21.05 -3.57
CA HIS A 130 -2.86 -20.78 -2.33
C HIS A 130 -3.80 -20.45 -1.18
N SER A 131 -3.28 -20.55 0.06
CA SER A 131 -4.08 -20.35 1.26
C SER A 131 -4.59 -18.91 1.39
N PHE A 132 -5.84 -18.76 1.84
CA PHE A 132 -6.48 -17.46 2.10
C PHE A 132 -5.66 -16.56 3.04
N PHE A 133 -5.01 -17.17 4.04
CA PHE A 133 -4.16 -16.44 4.98
C PHE A 133 -2.95 -15.78 4.31
N LEU A 134 -2.37 -16.42 3.31
CA LEU A 134 -1.19 -15.92 2.61
C LEU A 134 -1.54 -14.74 1.72
N ASN A 135 -2.68 -14.80 1.03
CA ASN A 135 -3.23 -13.68 0.27
C ASN A 135 -3.46 -12.47 1.19
N TRP A 136 -4.17 -12.68 2.30
CA TRP A 136 -4.42 -11.64 3.30
C TRP A 136 -3.12 -11.01 3.83
N LEU A 137 -2.16 -11.84 4.22
CA LEU A 137 -0.89 -11.37 4.78
C LEU A 137 -0.10 -10.55 3.76
N TRP A 138 -0.06 -11.00 2.51
CA TRP A 138 0.62 -10.28 1.43
C TRP A 138 -0.05 -8.93 1.14
N LEU A 139 -1.37 -8.90 1.00
CA LEU A 139 -2.14 -7.66 0.80
C LEU A 139 -1.99 -6.70 1.97
N PHE A 140 -2.03 -7.21 3.20
CA PHE A 140 -1.79 -6.43 4.41
C PHE A 140 -0.43 -5.73 4.38
N LEU A 141 0.63 -6.48 4.04
CA LEU A 141 1.99 -5.93 3.96
C LEU A 141 2.16 -4.95 2.80
N ALA A 142 1.52 -5.21 1.65
CA ALA A 142 1.51 -4.29 0.52
C ALA A 142 0.84 -2.95 0.90
N TYR A 143 -0.33 -2.98 1.53
CA TYR A 143 -1.02 -1.78 2.01
C TYR A 143 -0.23 -1.04 3.09
N MET A 144 0.38 -1.78 4.02
CA MET A 144 1.28 -1.19 5.01
C MET A 144 2.49 -0.47 4.37
N LEU A 145 3.09 -1.08 3.35
CA LEU A 145 4.19 -0.46 2.61
C LEU A 145 3.74 0.84 1.95
N VAL A 146 2.59 0.84 1.30
CA VAL A 146 2.03 2.04 0.63
C VAL A 146 1.77 3.16 1.64
N CYS A 147 1.17 2.85 2.79
CA CYS A 147 1.00 3.81 3.89
C CYS A 147 2.35 4.40 4.33
N CYS A 148 3.33 3.55 4.60
CA CYS A 148 4.64 3.98 5.08
C CYS A 148 5.40 4.83 4.04
N LEU A 149 5.28 4.46 2.76
CA LEU A 149 5.89 5.17 1.65
C LEU A 149 5.30 6.57 1.52
N LEU A 150 3.98 6.69 1.44
CA LEU A 150 3.32 7.97 1.24
C LEU A 150 3.39 8.86 2.48
N TYR A 151 3.41 8.28 3.68
CA TYR A 151 3.70 8.99 4.91
C TYR A 151 5.13 9.56 4.91
N LEU A 152 6.13 8.80 4.47
CA LEU A 152 7.49 9.30 4.31
C LEU A 152 7.55 10.42 3.25
N SER A 153 6.87 10.24 2.11
CA SER A 153 6.81 11.25 1.06
C SER A 153 6.26 12.58 1.58
N ILE A 154 5.14 12.57 2.31
CA ILE A 154 4.56 13.81 2.82
C ILE A 154 5.44 14.47 3.89
N LEU A 155 6.18 13.69 4.69
CA LEU A 155 7.16 14.22 5.64
C LEU A 155 8.31 14.94 4.92
N ILE A 156 8.85 14.34 3.85
CA ILE A 156 9.90 14.94 3.03
C ILE A 156 9.39 16.22 2.37
N ILE A 157 8.19 16.19 1.79
CA ILE A 157 7.55 17.34 1.15
C ILE A 157 7.42 18.50 2.14
N ASN A 158 6.97 18.24 3.37
CA ASN A 158 6.82 19.30 4.37
C ASN A 158 8.15 19.86 4.86
N LYS A 159 9.20 19.02 4.92
CA LYS A 159 10.52 19.46 5.36
C LYS A 159 11.22 20.34 4.31
N ILE A 160 11.28 19.88 3.06
CA ILE A 160 12.06 20.51 1.98
C ILE A 160 11.23 21.56 1.20
N GLY A 161 9.90 21.47 1.27
CA GLY A 161 8.97 22.35 0.55
C GLY A 161 8.46 21.72 -0.74
N LYS A 162 7.27 22.15 -1.18
CA LYS A 162 6.51 21.54 -2.29
C LYS A 162 7.29 21.54 -3.61
N VAL A 163 7.91 22.66 -3.96
CA VAL A 163 8.63 22.83 -5.24
C VAL A 163 9.84 21.89 -5.32
N ALA A 164 10.71 21.92 -4.31
CA ALA A 164 11.88 21.04 -4.24
C ALA A 164 11.50 19.55 -4.20
N SER A 165 10.41 19.20 -3.53
CA SER A 165 9.93 17.81 -3.47
C SER A 165 9.43 17.28 -4.81
N ILE A 166 8.83 18.13 -5.65
CA ILE A 166 8.39 17.75 -7.00
C ILE A 166 9.61 17.46 -7.87
N TYR A 167 10.64 18.32 -7.83
CA TYR A 167 11.89 18.06 -8.55
C TYR A 167 12.58 16.78 -8.08
N LEU A 168 12.58 16.52 -6.77
CA LEU A 168 13.13 15.30 -6.19
C LEU A 168 12.35 14.06 -6.65
N ALA A 169 11.01 14.15 -6.69
CA ALA A 169 10.15 13.06 -7.19
C ALA A 169 10.37 12.78 -8.68
N ILE A 170 10.46 13.83 -9.51
CA ILE A 170 10.76 13.69 -10.95
C ILE A 170 12.15 13.09 -11.14
N GLY A 171 13.16 13.58 -10.40
CA GLY A 171 14.53 13.07 -10.47
C GLY A 171 14.61 11.60 -10.07
N LEU A 172 13.98 11.21 -8.96
CA LEU A 172 13.90 9.80 -8.55
C LEU A 172 13.17 8.95 -9.59
N GLY A 173 12.04 9.43 -10.12
CA GLY A 173 11.27 8.71 -11.14
C GLY A 173 12.08 8.46 -12.41
N LEU A 174 12.74 9.49 -12.94
CA LEU A 174 13.65 9.36 -14.10
C LEU A 174 14.81 8.42 -13.81
N THR A 175 15.36 8.49 -12.60
CA THR A 175 16.47 7.61 -12.21
C THR A 175 16.03 6.15 -12.19
N VAL A 176 14.90 5.86 -11.56
CA VAL A 176 14.40 4.48 -11.41
C VAL A 176 13.92 3.91 -12.75
N VAL A 177 13.24 4.70 -13.58
CA VAL A 177 12.64 4.21 -14.83
C VAL A 177 13.63 4.16 -15.99
N LEU A 178 14.57 5.12 -16.08
CA LEU A 178 15.47 5.22 -17.22
C LEU A 178 16.91 4.89 -16.86
N ILE A 179 17.45 5.50 -15.80
CA ILE A 179 18.88 5.41 -15.50
C ILE A 179 19.25 4.03 -14.97
N ILE A 180 18.50 3.47 -14.02
CA ILE A 180 18.79 2.15 -13.45
C ILE A 180 18.74 1.04 -14.52
N PRO A 181 17.69 0.93 -15.36
CA PRO A 181 17.67 -0.07 -16.43
C PRO A 181 18.78 0.15 -17.46
N ALA A 182 19.10 1.41 -17.81
CA ALA A 182 20.19 1.71 -18.72
C ALA A 182 21.56 1.31 -18.13
N LEU A 183 21.81 1.56 -16.85
CA LEU A 183 23.04 1.16 -16.18
C LEU A 183 23.19 -0.36 -16.10
N LEU A 184 22.12 -1.07 -15.74
CA LEU A 184 22.10 -2.53 -15.69
C LEU A 184 22.34 -3.15 -17.07
N LYS A 185 21.85 -2.53 -18.15
CA LYS A 185 21.97 -3.07 -19.51
C LYS A 185 23.27 -2.69 -20.22
N PHE A 186 23.79 -1.48 -20.00
CA PHE A 186 24.86 -0.92 -20.84
C PHE A 186 26.18 -0.65 -20.11
N VAL A 187 26.19 -0.59 -18.77
CA VAL A 187 27.37 -0.16 -18.00
C VAL A 187 27.87 -1.26 -17.06
N LEU A 188 26.97 -2.02 -16.45
CA LEU A 188 27.34 -3.05 -15.49
C LEU A 188 27.68 -4.39 -16.17
N PRO A 189 28.56 -5.21 -15.58
CA PRO A 189 28.85 -6.56 -16.09
C PRO A 189 27.58 -7.40 -16.16
N GLU A 190 27.47 -8.24 -17.20
CA GLU A 190 26.29 -9.10 -17.44
C GLU A 190 25.99 -9.99 -16.23
N ASP A 191 27.02 -10.59 -15.62
CA ASP A 191 26.88 -11.41 -14.40
C ASP A 191 26.23 -10.66 -13.24
N PHE A 192 26.56 -9.37 -13.08
CA PHE A 192 25.98 -8.55 -12.01
C PHE A 192 24.54 -8.14 -12.33
N ALA A 193 24.25 -7.82 -13.58
CA ALA A 193 22.91 -7.47 -14.03
C ALA A 193 21.94 -8.65 -13.88
N GLU A 194 22.35 -9.84 -14.28
CA GLU A 194 21.58 -11.07 -14.10
C GLU A 194 21.38 -11.41 -12.62
N ALA A 195 22.42 -11.26 -11.78
CA ALA A 195 22.30 -11.45 -10.35
C ALA A 195 21.30 -10.46 -9.71
N ALA A 196 21.33 -9.19 -10.12
CA ALA A 196 20.42 -8.16 -9.63
C ALA A 196 18.96 -8.41 -10.04
N ILE A 197 18.73 -8.81 -11.29
CA ILE A 197 17.39 -9.18 -11.79
C ILE A 197 16.89 -10.44 -11.08
N THR A 198 17.73 -11.46 -10.93
CA THR A 198 17.41 -12.69 -10.20
C THR A 198 17.06 -12.39 -8.75
N PHE A 199 17.78 -11.47 -8.10
CA PHE A 199 17.46 -11.01 -6.75
C PHE A 199 16.10 -10.30 -6.69
N ALA A 200 15.80 -9.41 -7.64
CA ALA A 200 14.52 -8.71 -7.69
C ALA A 200 13.34 -9.67 -7.92
N VAL A 201 13.49 -10.63 -8.84
CA VAL A 201 12.48 -11.65 -9.14
C VAL A 201 12.25 -12.56 -7.92
N LYS A 202 13.34 -12.97 -7.24
CA LYS A 202 13.24 -13.69 -5.96
C LYS A 202 12.57 -12.87 -4.87
N ALA A 203 12.84 -11.56 -4.80
CA ALA A 203 12.21 -10.66 -3.82
C ALA A 203 10.70 -10.50 -4.06
N ILE A 204 10.23 -10.70 -5.29
CA ILE A 204 8.80 -10.78 -5.64
C ILE A 204 8.25 -12.21 -5.38
N GLY A 205 9.11 -13.22 -5.19
CA GLY A 205 8.72 -14.57 -4.78
C GLY A 205 8.79 -15.63 -5.87
N PHE A 206 9.23 -15.26 -7.07
CA PHE A 206 9.43 -16.23 -8.16
C PHE A 206 10.82 -16.86 -8.03
N VAL A 207 10.86 -18.18 -7.94
CA VAL A 207 12.11 -18.96 -7.92
C VAL A 207 12.30 -19.63 -9.29
N ALA A 208 13.55 -19.73 -9.74
CA ALA A 208 13.90 -20.51 -10.92
C ALA A 208 13.40 -21.95 -10.71
N GLU A 209 12.56 -22.46 -11.62
CA GLU A 209 11.76 -23.71 -11.58
C GLU A 209 10.23 -23.50 -11.50
N GLY A 210 9.73 -22.26 -11.46
CA GLY A 210 8.29 -21.98 -11.54
C GLY A 210 7.53 -22.22 -10.23
N ALA A 211 8.24 -22.60 -9.18
CA ALA A 211 7.72 -22.61 -7.81
C ALA A 211 7.73 -21.19 -7.23
N VAL A 212 6.63 -20.83 -6.56
CA VAL A 212 6.52 -19.57 -5.82
C VAL A 212 6.92 -19.81 -4.37
N ASN A 213 7.91 -19.07 -3.89
CA ASN A 213 8.25 -19.05 -2.47
C ASN A 213 7.79 -17.73 -1.84
N PHE A 214 6.70 -17.82 -1.08
CA PHE A 214 6.04 -16.68 -0.44
C PHE A 214 6.80 -16.06 0.73
N LEU A 215 7.82 -16.75 1.26
CA LEU A 215 8.62 -16.20 2.34
C LEU A 215 9.44 -14.98 1.86
N TYR A 216 9.95 -15.03 0.63
CA TYR A 216 10.73 -13.91 0.07
C TYR A 216 9.93 -12.60 -0.09
N PRO A 217 8.73 -12.58 -0.70
CA PRO A 217 7.93 -11.36 -0.82
C PRO A 217 7.45 -10.84 0.54
N ILE A 218 7.10 -11.72 1.48
CA ILE A 218 6.72 -11.30 2.84
C ILE A 218 7.90 -10.60 3.53
N MET A 219 9.10 -11.20 3.47
CA MET A 219 10.30 -10.64 4.09
C MET A 219 10.75 -9.34 3.42
N SER A 220 10.68 -9.26 2.10
CA SER A 220 11.06 -8.05 1.36
C SER A 220 10.10 -6.89 1.67
N LEU A 221 8.79 -7.13 1.68
CA LEU A 221 7.78 -6.13 2.05
C LEU A 221 7.96 -5.66 3.50
N LEU A 222 8.18 -6.57 4.45
CA LEU A 222 8.45 -6.23 5.86
C LEU A 222 9.71 -5.39 6.02
N LEU A 223 10.79 -5.78 5.35
CA LEU A 223 12.08 -5.08 5.42
C LEU A 223 11.93 -3.65 4.89
N ILE A 224 11.33 -3.49 3.71
CA ILE A 224 11.11 -2.17 3.09
C ILE A 224 10.19 -1.31 3.96
N ALA A 225 9.07 -1.85 4.44
CA ALA A 225 8.15 -1.13 5.33
C ALA A 225 8.85 -0.69 6.63
N GLY A 226 9.72 -1.54 7.18
CA GLY A 226 10.55 -1.24 8.35
C GLY A 226 11.52 -0.09 8.09
N ILE A 227 12.25 -0.12 6.98
CA ILE A 227 13.18 0.96 6.58
C ILE A 227 12.43 2.29 6.40
N LEU A 228 11.29 2.27 5.69
CA LEU A 228 10.46 3.45 5.47
C LEU A 228 9.91 4.02 6.77
N SER A 229 9.49 3.15 7.70
CA SER A 229 9.00 3.55 9.03
C SER A 229 10.11 4.18 9.87
N ILE A 230 11.31 3.58 9.88
CA ILE A 230 12.47 4.15 10.57
C ILE A 230 12.82 5.51 9.96
N GLY A 231 12.88 5.61 8.63
CA GLY A 231 13.11 6.87 7.92
C GLY A 231 12.10 7.95 8.31
N SER A 232 10.81 7.58 8.38
CA SER A 232 9.71 8.48 8.77
C SER A 232 9.90 9.00 10.18
N TYR A 233 10.23 8.12 11.13
CA TYR A 233 10.49 8.50 12.52
C TYR A 233 11.71 9.43 12.64
N LEU A 234 12.79 9.18 11.89
CA LEU A 234 14.00 10.01 11.89
C LEU A 234 13.74 11.43 11.37
N ILE A 235 12.77 11.60 10.47
CA ILE A 235 12.32 12.91 10.00
C ILE A 235 11.45 13.58 11.06
N ILE A 236 10.41 12.89 11.55
CA ILE A 236 9.46 13.44 12.54
C ILE A 236 10.15 13.95 13.79
N ARG A 237 11.17 13.26 14.29
CA ARG A 237 11.91 13.70 15.50
C ARG A 237 12.60 15.07 15.32
N ARG A 238 12.84 15.50 14.07
CA ARG A 238 13.55 16.74 13.71
C ARG A 238 12.67 17.74 12.95
N THR A 239 11.39 17.46 12.71
CA THR A 239 10.53 18.38 11.95
C THR A 239 10.15 19.58 12.81
N GLU A 240 10.56 20.78 12.43
CA GLU A 240 10.07 22.01 13.03
C GLU A 240 8.63 22.27 12.56
N LEU A 241 7.75 22.66 13.48
CA LEU A 241 6.40 23.08 13.13
C LEU A 241 6.53 24.43 12.42
N LYS A 242 6.47 24.43 11.09
CA LYS A 242 6.24 25.66 10.34
C LYS A 242 4.80 26.09 10.66
N VAL A 243 4.68 27.10 11.51
CA VAL A 243 3.43 27.80 11.83
C VAL A 243 2.93 28.47 10.56
#